data_AF-A0A1H9XDJ5-F1
#
_entry.id   AF-A0A1H9XDJ5-F1
#
_cell.length_a   1.000
_cell.length_b   1.000
_cell.length_c   1.000
_cell.angle_alpha   90.00
_cell.angle_beta   90.00
_cell.angle_gamma   90.00
#
_symmetry.space_group_name_H-M   'P 1'
#
loop_
_entity.id
_entity.type
_entity.pdbx_description
1 polymer ?
#
loop_
_entity_poly.entity_id
_entity_poly.type
_entity_poly.pdbx_seq_one_letter_code
_entity_poly.pdbx_strand_id
1 'polypeptide(L)'
;MTNEFPVLSIKEAAEYLRSSRGQIYALLRRGELDAVKVGGRTLIHRTDLQRLIGTAGKPFVAGIARNPAGRGRRADPDLGIFG
;
A
#
# COMPACT_ATOMS: atom_id res chain seq x y z
N MET A 1 -12.37 0.94 16.75
CA MET A 1 -12.67 -0.44 17.13
C MET A 1 -12.02 -1.35 16.11
N THR A 2 -10.83 -1.89 16.39
CA THR A 2 -10.15 -2.82 15.49
C THR A 2 -10.83 -4.17 15.63
N ASN A 3 -11.63 -4.53 14.64
CA ASN A 3 -12.35 -5.79 14.64
C ASN A 3 -11.35 -6.95 14.49
N GLU A 4 -11.55 -8.04 15.22
CA GLU A 4 -10.64 -9.19 15.24
C GLU A 4 -10.88 -10.13 14.05
N PHE A 5 -11.16 -9.57 12.87
CA PHE A 5 -11.38 -10.37 11.68
C PHE A 5 -10.05 -10.88 11.10
N PRO A 6 -10.05 -12.10 10.53
CA PRO A 6 -8.87 -12.67 9.89
C PRO A 6 -8.46 -11.92 8.62
N VAL A 7 -9.39 -11.13 8.06
CA VAL A 7 -9.21 -10.33 6.85
C VAL A 7 -9.57 -8.88 7.11
N LEU A 8 -8.85 -7.97 6.47
CA LEU A 8 -8.99 -6.53 6.60
C LEU A 8 -9.24 -5.92 5.22
N SER A 9 -10.15 -4.96 5.13
CA SER A 9 -10.30 -4.13 3.94
C SER A 9 -9.07 -3.23 3.74
N ILE A 10 -8.94 -2.61 2.56
CA ILE A 10 -7.87 -1.64 2.30
C ILE A 10 -7.87 -0.49 3.33
N LYS A 11 -9.05 -0.02 3.75
CA LYS A 11 -9.16 1.05 4.75
C LYS A 11 -8.62 0.57 6.10
N GLU A 12 -9.02 -0.62 6.54
CA GLU A 12 -8.59 -1.18 7.82
C GLU A 12 -7.10 -1.56 7.79
N ALA A 13 -6.58 -2.08 6.68
CA ALA A 13 -5.16 -2.35 6.49
C ALA A 13 -4.32 -1.06 6.57
N ALA A 14 -4.82 0.04 5.98
CA ALA A 14 -4.19 1.35 6.08
C ALA A 14 -4.17 1.86 7.54
N GLU A 15 -5.28 1.71 8.26
CA GLU A 15 -5.35 2.06 9.68
C GLU A 15 -4.43 1.17 10.54
N TYR A 16 -4.37 -0.13 10.24
CA TYR A 16 -3.53 -1.12 10.92
C TYR A 16 -2.04 -0.82 10.75
N LEU A 17 -1.61 -0.51 9.52
CA LEU A 17 -0.23 -0.14 9.21
C LEU A 17 0.11 1.33 9.51
N ARG A 18 -0.84 2.12 10.04
CA ARG A 18 -0.70 3.57 10.24
C ARG A 18 -0.20 4.28 8.98
N SER A 19 -0.75 3.92 7.83
CA SER A 19 -0.35 4.42 6.52
C SER A 19 -1.52 4.92 5.67
N SER A 20 -1.20 5.54 4.53
CA SER A 20 -2.17 5.95 3.52
C SER A 20 -2.65 4.75 2.68
N ARG A 21 -3.88 4.84 2.16
CA ARG A 21 -4.42 3.85 1.21
C ARG A 21 -3.55 3.72 -0.05
N GLY A 22 -2.91 4.82 -0.48
CA GLY A 22 -1.99 4.82 -1.62
C GLY A 22 -0.77 3.94 -1.39
N GLN A 23 -0.22 3.90 -0.16
CA GLN A 23 0.87 2.99 0.17
C GLN A 23 0.39 1.53 0.09
N ILE A 24 -0.80 1.22 0.59
CA ILE A 24 -1.37 -0.13 0.48
C ILE A 24 -1.47 -0.56 -0.99
N TYR A 25 -2.01 0.30 -1.85
CA TYR A 25 -2.04 0.02 -3.29
C TYR A 25 -0.65 -0.14 -3.91
N ALA A 26 0.35 0.63 -3.45
CA ALA A 26 1.72 0.48 -3.91
C ALA A 26 2.32 -0.87 -3.50
N LEU A 27 2.08 -1.33 -2.26
CA LEU A 27 2.52 -2.64 -1.78
C LEU A 27 1.87 -3.78 -2.56
N LEU A 28 0.56 -3.69 -2.81
CA LEU A 28 -0.17 -4.64 -3.65
C LEU A 28 0.39 -4.68 -5.08
N ARG A 29 0.66 -3.51 -5.69
CA ARG A 29 1.24 -3.42 -7.04
C ARG A 29 2.67 -3.97 -7.12
N ARG A 30 3.44 -3.89 -6.03
CA ARG A 30 4.80 -4.44 -5.94
C ARG A 30 4.83 -5.93 -5.65
N GLY A 31 3.69 -6.55 -5.31
CA GLY A 31 3.63 -7.94 -4.87
C GLY A 31 4.24 -8.16 -3.48
N GLU A 32 4.41 -7.08 -2.70
CA GLU A 32 4.87 -7.18 -1.30
C GLU A 32 3.73 -7.52 -0.34
N LEU A 33 2.49 -7.43 -0.80
CA LEU A 33 1.29 -7.73 -0.05
C LEU A 33 0.29 -8.46 -0.94
N ASP A 34 -0.27 -9.56 -0.45
CA ASP A 34 -1.30 -10.32 -1.15
C ASP A 34 -2.70 -9.82 -0.77
N ALA A 35 -3.60 -9.82 -1.75
CA ALA A 35 -5.00 -9.48 -1.55
C ALA A 35 -5.93 -10.41 -2.33
N VAL A 36 -7.08 -10.67 -1.73
CA VAL A 36 -8.16 -11.48 -2.31
C VAL A 36 -9.34 -10.57 -2.64
N LYS A 37 -9.91 -10.73 -3.83
CA LYS A 37 -11.09 -9.99 -4.26
C LYS A 37 -12.35 -10.81 -3.93
N VAL A 38 -13.19 -10.30 -3.04
CA VAL A 38 -14.44 -10.96 -2.60
C VAL A 38 -15.61 -10.00 -2.81
N GLY A 39 -16.56 -10.37 -3.67
CA GLY A 39 -17.78 -9.58 -3.90
C GLY A 39 -17.54 -8.12 -4.29
N GLY A 40 -16.48 -7.85 -5.08
CA GLY A 40 -16.08 -6.49 -5.49
C GLY A 40 -15.21 -5.74 -4.48
N ARG A 41 -15.01 -6.28 -3.27
CA ARG A 41 -14.11 -5.70 -2.26
C ARG A 41 -12.75 -6.38 -2.29
N THR A 42 -11.71 -5.60 -2.03
CA THR A 42 -10.35 -6.11 -1.88
C THR A 42 -10.08 -6.31 -0.40
N LEU A 43 -9.79 -7.54 -0.01
CA LEU A 43 -9.50 -7.97 1.35
C LEU A 43 -8.07 -8.46 1.46
N ILE A 44 -7.42 -8.15 2.56
CA ILE A 44 -6.03 -8.49 2.85
C ILE A 44 -6.02 -9.34 4.11
N HIS A 45 -5.31 -10.46 4.09
CA HIS A 45 -5.17 -11.28 5.29
C HIS A 45 -4.34 -10.56 6.35
N ARG A 46 -4.82 -10.58 7.60
CA ARG A 46 -4.11 -9.97 8.72
C ARG A 46 -2.73 -10.61 8.94
N THR A 47 -2.59 -11.90 8.66
CA THR A 47 -1.32 -12.62 8.73
C THR A 47 -0.29 -12.11 7.72
N ASP A 48 -0.71 -11.67 6.54
CA ASP A 48 0.22 -11.12 5.55
C ASP A 48 0.69 -9.72 5.93
N LEU A 49 -0.17 -8.90 6.53
CA LEU A 49 0.24 -7.62 7.12
C LEU A 49 1.22 -7.82 8.28
N GLN A 50 1.00 -8.82 9.13
CA GLN A 50 1.94 -9.17 10.20
C GLN A 50 3.25 -9.71 9.65
N ARG A 51 3.21 -10.56 8.62
CA ARG A 51 4.40 -11.03 7.92
C ARG A 51 5.15 -9.87 7.29
N LEU A 52 4.47 -8.90 6.69
CA LEU A 52 5.10 -7.70 6.16
C LEU A 52 5.86 -6.96 7.27
N ILE A 53 5.26 -6.73 8.44
CA ILE A 53 5.94 -6.07 9.57
C ILE A 53 7.12 -6.92 10.08
N GLY A 54 6.92 -8.22 10.27
CA GLY A 54 7.95 -9.13 10.78
C GLY A 54 9.11 -9.35 9.81
N THR A 55 8.85 -9.29 8.51
CA THR A 55 9.83 -9.45 7.43
C THR A 55 10.49 -8.12 7.05
N ALA A 56 9.78 -7.00 7.20
CA ALA A 56 10.28 -5.64 6.96
C ALA A 56 11.33 -5.18 7.99
N GLY A 57 11.75 -6.05 8.92
CA GLY A 57 12.93 -5.86 9.77
C GLY A 57 14.25 -5.83 9.00
N LYS A 58 14.28 -5.38 7.74
CA LYS A 58 15.51 -4.78 7.20
C LYS A 58 15.66 -3.45 7.93
N PRO A 59 16.77 -3.21 8.65
CA PRO A 59 16.95 -1.93 9.33
C PRO A 59 16.70 -0.83 8.32
N PHE A 60 15.88 0.15 8.67
CA PHE A 60 15.77 1.36 7.88
C PHE A 60 17.15 2.03 7.93
N VAL A 61 17.99 1.70 6.95
CA VAL A 61 19.31 2.31 6.78
C VAL A 61 19.04 3.69 6.23
N ALA A 62 18.88 4.65 7.15
CA ALA A 62 18.75 6.05 6.82
C ALA A 62 20.04 6.54 6.15
N GLY A 63 20.14 6.38 4.83
CA GLY A 63 21.08 7.11 4.00
C GLY A 63 22.22 6.32 3.37
N ILE A 64 21.92 5.52 2.34
CA ILE A 64 22.80 5.26 1.18
C ILE A 64 21.85 4.99 0.01
N ALA A 65 21.56 5.85 -0.98
CA ALA A 65 22.26 6.97 -1.55
C ALA A 65 21.29 8.14 -1.87
N ARG A 66 21.77 9.37 -1.68
CA ARG A 66 21.31 10.51 -2.49
C ARG A 66 21.71 10.24 -3.94
N ASN A 67 20.78 10.23 -4.90
CA ASN A 67 20.83 10.91 -6.22
C ASN A 67 19.74 10.45 -7.22
N PRO A 68 19.50 11.13 -8.37
CA PRO A 68 19.22 12.55 -8.67
C PRO A 68 18.07 12.67 -9.70
N ALA A 69 17.15 11.72 -9.77
CA ALA A 69 16.16 11.68 -10.86
C ALA A 69 14.88 12.40 -10.42
N GLY A 70 14.70 13.62 -10.92
CA GLY A 70 13.48 14.39 -10.77
C GLY A 70 12.25 13.55 -11.09
N ARG A 71 11.34 13.44 -10.11
CA ARG A 71 9.95 13.08 -10.39
C ARG A 71 9.33 14.30 -11.06
N GLY A 72 9.55 14.41 -12.37
CA GLY A 72 8.79 15.30 -13.22
C GLY A 72 7.31 15.03 -12.97
N ARG A 73 6.57 16.09 -12.61
CA ARG A 73 5.17 16.17 -12.97
C ARG A 73 5.13 16.03 -14.49
N ARG A 74 4.82 14.84 -15.01
CA ARG A 74 4.20 14.80 -16.34
C ARG A 74 2.85 15.45 -16.13
N ALA A 75 2.63 16.57 -16.81
CA ALA A 75 1.28 17.05 -17.02
C ALA A 75 0.54 15.89 -17.69
N ASP A 76 -0.53 15.40 -17.07
CA ASP A 76 -1.50 14.51 -17.71
C ASP A 76 -2.22 15.36 -18.77
N PRO A 77 -2.07 15.08 -20.08
CA PRO A 77 -2.72 15.88 -21.13
C PRO A 77 -4.23 15.58 -21.28
N ASP A 78 -4.77 14.63 -20.52
CA ASP A 78 -6.16 14.14 -20.66
C ASP A 78 -7.11 14.63 -19.55
N LEU A 79 -6.79 15.71 -18.83
CA LEU A 79 -7.82 16.42 -18.05
C LEU A 79 -8.56 17.39 -18.97
N GLY A 80 -9.36 16.83 -19.87
CA GLY A 80 -10.15 17.54 -20.85
C GLY A 80 -11.29 16.69 -21.38
N ILE A 81 -12.23 16.29 -20.51
CA ILE A 81 -13.56 15.86 -20.94
C ILE A 81 -14.61 16.53 -20.04
N PHE A 82 -14.86 17.81 -20.33
CA PHE A 82 -16.20 18.36 -20.28
C PHE A 82 -16.59 18.64 -21.73
N GLY A 83 -17.53 17.85 -22.24
CA GLY A 83 -18.22 17.99 -23.51
C GLY A 83 -19.58 17.33 -23.34
#